data_AF-A0A934YLN4-F1
#
_entry.id   AF-A0A934YLN4-F1
#
_cell.length_a   1.000
_cell.length_b   1.000
_cell.length_c   1.000
_cell.angle_alpha   90.00
_cell.angle_beta   90.00
_cell.angle_gamma   90.00
#
_symmetry.space_group_name_H-M   'P 1'
#
loop_
_entity.id
_entity.type
_entity.pdbx_description
1 polymer ?
#
loop_
_entity_poly.entity_id
_entity_poly.type
_entity_poly.pdbx_seq_one_letter_code
_entity_poly.pdbx_strand_id
1 'polypeptide(L)' 'MLEDKFTAKVLGVTLMGFPCLIVASTLYLTSSSHRNPSLYIILCVMALPVIAAGAAVFARAKHLKEDDDD' A
#
# COMPACT_ATOMS: atom_id res chain seq x y z
N MET A 1 -23.50 -0.55 5.32
CA MET A 1 -23.01 -0.98 3.98
C MET A 1 -22.15 0.07 3.28
N LEU A 2 -22.49 1.37 3.29
CA LEU A 2 -21.62 2.43 2.72
C LEU A 2 -20.30 2.60 3.52
N GLU A 3 -20.35 2.46 4.85
CA GLU A 3 -19.18 2.58 5.73
C GLU A 3 -18.15 1.46 5.51
N ASP A 4 -18.57 0.22 5.27
CA ASP A 4 -17.65 -0.89 4.94
C ASP A 4 -16.95 -0.66 3.60
N LYS A 5 -17.65 -0.07 2.62
CA LYS A 5 -17.08 0.24 1.30
C LYS A 5 -16.06 1.38 1.36
N PHE A 6 -16.37 2.45 2.10
CA PHE A 6 -15.45 3.55 2.32
C PHE A 6 -14.21 3.07 3.09
N THR A 7 -14.42 2.28 4.14
CA THR A 7 -13.35 1.68 4.93
C THR A 7 -12.46 0.77 4.08
N ALA A 8 -13.03 -0.08 3.22
CA ALA A 8 -12.24 -0.94 2.32
C ALA A 8 -11.41 -0.16 1.30
N LYS A 9 -11.95 0.94 0.74
CA LYS A 9 -11.19 1.83 -0.16
C LYS A 9 -10.06 2.55 0.57
N VAL A 10 -10.36 3.12 1.73
CA VAL A 10 -9.35 3.82 2.56
C VAL A 10 -8.27 2.83 2.98
N LEU A 11 -8.65 1.62 3.41
CA LEU A 11 -7.72 0.57 3.80
C LEU A 11 -6.84 0.10 2.63
N GLY A 12 -7.40 -0.11 1.45
CA GLY A 12 -6.64 -0.47 0.24
C GLY A 12 -5.64 0.59 -0.18
N VAL A 13 -6.05 1.87 -0.19
CA VAL A 13 -5.16 3.00 -0.49
C VAL A 13 -4.08 3.16 0.58
N THR A 14 -4.42 2.96 1.85
CA THR A 14 -3.48 3.04 2.97
C THR A 14 -2.44 1.91 2.90
N LEU A 15 -2.86 0.69 2.61
CA LEU A 15 -1.97 -0.46 2.42
C LEU A 15 -1.03 -0.29 1.22
N MET A 16 -1.43 0.46 0.19
CA MET A 16 -0.55 0.81 -0.93
C MET A 16 0.40 1.96 -0.61
N GLY A 17 -0.08 3.02 0.05
CA GLY A 17 0.67 4.25 0.29
C GLY A 17 1.61 4.19 1.49
N PHE A 18 1.22 3.49 2.55
CA PHE A 18 1.99 3.41 3.80
C PHE A 18 3.36 2.75 3.63
N PRO A 19 3.51 1.64 2.87
CA PRO A 19 4.82 1.04 2.59
C PRO A 19 5.73 1.99 1.80
N CYS A 20 5.18 2.72 0.82
CA CYS A 20 5.92 3.72 0.04
C CYS A 20 6.42 4.87 0.92
N LEU A 21 5.59 5.35 1.86
CA LEU A 21 5.97 6.36 2.83
C LEU A 21 7.10 5.89 3.75
N ILE A 22 7.05 4.63 4.20
CA ILE A 22 8.13 4.03 4.99
C ILE A 22 9.43 4.01 4.18
N VAL A 23 9.41 3.48 2.95
CA VAL A 23 10.59 3.42 2.08
C VAL A 23 11.18 4.82 1.83
N ALA A 24 10.33 5.80 1.51
CA ALA A 24 10.75 7.19 1.29
C ALA A 24 11.31 7.85 2.55
N SER A 25 10.69 7.60 3.71
CA SER A 25 11.17 8.10 5.00
C SER A 25 12.51 7.47 5.37
N THR A 26 12.68 6.16 5.14
CA THR A 26 13.95 5.47 5.34
C THR A 26 15.03 6.01 4.40
N LEU A 27 14.71 6.33 3.15
CA LEU A 27 15.63 6.99 2.22
C LEU A 27 16.06 8.38 2.70
N TYR A 28 15.13 9.15 3.26
CA TYR A 28 15.39 10.51 3.76
C TYR A 28 16.20 10.51 5.06
N LEU A 29 15.87 9.60 6.00
CA LEU A 29 16.52 9.48 7.30
C LEU A 29 17.85 8.72 7.27
N THR A 30 18.08 7.86 6.27
CA THR A 30 19.35 7.14 6.14
C THR A 30 20.44 8.11 5.71
N SER A 31 21.29 8.44 6.67
CA SER A 31 22.45 9.31 6.49
C SER A 31 23.37 8.79 5.38
N SER A 32 23.94 9.70 4.60
CA SER A 32 24.76 9.44 3.40
C SER A 32 25.97 8.53 3.64
N SER A 33 26.40 8.37 4.89
CA SER A 33 27.53 7.52 5.28
C SER A 33 27.25 6.01 5.28
N HIS A 34 25.97 5.58 5.26
CA HIS A 34 25.58 4.17 5.38
C HIS A 34 24.41 3.78 4.47
N ARG A 35 24.30 4.40 3.27
CA ARG A 35 23.32 3.95 2.26
C ARG A 35 23.69 2.56 1.75
N ASN A 36 23.11 1.55 2.36
CA ASN A 36 23.21 0.17 1.89
C ASN A 36 22.09 -0.09 0.86
N PRO A 37 22.41 -0.24 -0.44
CA PRO A 37 21.40 -0.50 -1.48
C PRO A 37 20.59 -1.78 -1.21
N SER A 38 21.19 -2.74 -0.52
CA SER A 38 20.54 -3.99 -0.10
C SER A 38 19.35 -3.77 0.83
N LEU A 39 19.41 -2.82 1.77
CA LEU A 39 18.32 -2.54 2.70
C LEU A 39 17.08 -1.99 1.98
N TYR A 40 17.27 -1.17 0.96
CA TYR A 40 16.16 -0.65 0.15
C TYR A 40 15.50 -1.74 -0.68
N ILE A 41 16.30 -2.64 -1.27
CA ILE A 41 15.75 -3.77 -2.02
C ILE A 41 14.93 -4.68 -1.10
N ILE A 42 15.44 -4.97 0.10
CA ILE A 42 14.71 -5.77 1.10
C ILE A 42 13.40 -5.07 1.49
N LEU A 43 13.43 -3.76 1.77
CA LEU A 43 12.23 -2.99 2.09
C LEU A 43 11.21 -2.97 0.95
N CYS A 44 11.65 -2.80 -0.30
CA CYS A 44 10.77 -2.88 -1.47
C CYS A 44 10.17 -4.29 -1.63
N VAL A 45 10.97 -5.35 -1.48
CA VAL A 45 10.49 -6.74 -1.57
C VAL A 45 9.47 -7.05 -0.46
N MET A 46 9.69 -6.55 0.76
CA MET A 46 8.74 -6.70 1.87
C MET A 46 7.47 -5.86 1.67
N ALA A 47 7.56 -4.72 0.98
CA ALA A 47 6.42 -3.86 0.67
C ALA A 47 5.51 -4.43 -0.43
N LEU A 48 6.07 -5.15 -1.42
CA LEU A 48 5.31 -5.74 -2.53
C LEU A 48 4.07 -6.56 -2.13
N PRO A 49 4.13 -7.52 -1.19
CA PRO A 49 2.95 -8.29 -0.79
C PRO A 49 1.89 -7.42 -0.10
N VAL A 50 2.30 -6.39 0.66
CA VAL A 50 1.38 -5.45 1.33
C VAL A 50 0.66 -4.58 0.29
N ILE A 51 1.39 -4.09 -0.71
CA ILE A 51 0.85 -3.33 -1.83
C ILE A 51 -0.11 -4.21 -2.65
N ALA A 52 0.25 -5.46 -2.93
CA ALA A 52 -0.61 -6.41 -3.65
C ALA A 52 -1.90 -6.74 -2.86
N ALA A 53 -1.81 -6.91 -1.54
CA ALA A 53 -2.97 -7.07 -0.68
C ALA A 53 -3.87 -5.82 -0.69
N GLY A 54 -3.28 -4.63 -0.60
CA GLY A 54 -3.99 -3.36 -0.77
C GLY A 54 -4.69 -3.24 -2.12
N ALA A 55 -4.02 -3.66 -3.21
CA ALA A 55 -4.59 -3.70 -4.57
C ALA A 55 -5.81 -4.62 -4.64
N ALA A 56 -5.70 -5.82 -4.08
CA ALA A 56 -6.77 -6.81 -4.11
C ALA A 56 -7.99 -6.34 -3.29
N VAL A 57 -7.77 -5.73 -2.13
CA VAL A 57 -8.84 -5.14 -1.32
C VAL A 57 -9.50 -3.98 -2.07
N PHE A 58 -8.71 -3.11 -2.70
CA PHE A 58 -9.23 -1.99 -3.47
C PHE A 58 -10.02 -2.45 -4.72
N ALA A 59 -9.53 -3.46 -5.43
CA ALA A 59 -10.19 -4.06 -6.58
C ALA A 59 -11.53 -4.71 -6.18
N ARG A 60 -11.56 -5.46 -5.08
CA ARG A 60 -12.81 -6.02 -4.54
C ARG A 60 -13.81 -4.94 -4.14
N ALA A 61 -13.35 -3.86 -3.50
CA ALA A 61 -14.19 -2.73 -3.16
C ALA A 61 -14.73 -1.97 -4.40
N LYS A 62 -14.09 -2.13 -5.56
CA LYS A 62 -14.54 -1.55 -6.84
C LYS A 62 -15.56 -2.44 -7.56
N HIS A 63 -15.38 -3.76 -7.55
CA HIS A 63 -16.35 -4.69 -8.15
C HIS A 63 -17.72 -4.70 -7.43
N LEU A 64 -17.72 -4.54 -6.10
CA LEU A 64 -18.94 -4.30 -5.29
C LEU A 64 -19.72 -3.01 -5.65
N LYS A 65 -19.24 -2.23 -6.60
CA LYS A 65 -19.93 -1.05 -7.13
C LYS A 65 -20.67 -1.35 -8.44
N GLU A 66 -20.23 -2.35 -9.21
CA GLU A 66 -20.90 -2.70 -10.47
C GLU A 66 -22.19 -3.50 -10.24
N ASP A 67 -22.26 -4.32 -9.17
CA ASP A 67 -23.45 -5.13 -8.87
C ASP A 67 -24.62 -4.36 -8.21
N ASP A 68 -24.42 -3.12 -7.74
CA ASP A 68 -25.47 -2.30 -7.10
C ASP A 68 -26.13 -1.30 -8.08
N ASP A 69 -25.61 -1.18 -9.32
CA ASP A 69 -26.09 -0.25 -10.36
C ASP A 69 -26.96 -0.95 -11.44
N ASP A 70 -27.24 -2.26 -11.33
CA ASP A 70 -28.20 -3.04 -12.14
C ASP A 70 -29.52 -3.31 -11.36
#